data_AF-A0A5C1A7D2-F1
#
_entry.id   AF-A0A5C1A7D2-F1
#
_cell.length_a   1.000
_cell.length_b   1.000
_cell.length_c   1.000
_cell.angle_alpha   90.00
_cell.angle_beta   90.00
_cell.angle_gamma   90.00
#
_symmetry.space_group_name_H-M   'P 1'
#
loop_
_entity.id
_entity.type
_entity.pdbx_description
1 polymer ?
#
loop_
_entity_poly.entity_id
_entity_poly.type
_entity_poly.pdbx_seq_one_letter_code
_entity_poly.pdbx_strand_id
1 'polypeptide(L)'
;MTRFQKRFFLSLVGLVLLTFVGWFFSAYPRGLFAAYADRVAGHDEIKVFGYPPPEIGEYSRLLRERYGVKMNVVAGCVVTQDLEWYVDGYNSVSEPRIREKFGKDIFEECWNEAKQAIPKKPVDR
;
A
#
# COMPACT_ATOMS: atom_id res chain seq x y z
N MET A 1 17.41 -34.83 29.71
CA MET A 1 17.38 -33.41 29.30
C MET A 1 17.70 -32.53 30.51
N THR A 2 18.86 -31.85 30.51
CA THR A 2 19.32 -31.02 31.65
C THR A 2 18.45 -29.76 31.82
N ARG A 3 18.39 -29.18 33.03
CA ARG A 3 17.67 -27.91 33.30
C ARG A 3 18.11 -26.78 32.36
N PHE A 4 19.38 -26.80 31.95
CA PHE A 4 19.96 -25.89 30.96
C PHE A 4 19.33 -26.06 29.56
N GLN A 5 19.22 -27.30 29.06
CA GLN A 5 18.57 -27.56 27.77
C GLN A 5 17.08 -27.21 27.75
N LYS A 6 16.36 -27.43 28.87
CA LYS A 6 14.95 -27.02 29.00
C LYS A 6 14.79 -25.49 28.92
N ARG A 7 15.64 -24.73 29.62
CA ARG A 7 15.63 -23.25 29.58
C ARG A 7 15.97 -22.72 28.20
N PHE A 8 17.00 -23.27 27.56
CA PHE A 8 17.38 -22.90 26.20
C PHE A 8 16.25 -23.15 25.20
N PHE A 9 15.62 -24.33 25.26
CA PHE A 9 14.49 -24.67 24.40
C PHE A 9 13.28 -23.74 24.62
N LEU A 10 12.92 -23.45 25.88
CA LEU A 10 11.83 -22.52 26.20
C LEU A 10 12.11 -21.10 25.70
N SER A 11 13.36 -20.61 25.81
CA SER A 11 13.75 -19.31 25.27
C SER A 11 13.65 -19.27 23.75
N LEU A 12 14.04 -20.35 23.06
CA LEU A 12 13.95 -20.46 21.60
C LEU A 12 12.49 -20.45 21.13
N VAL A 13 11.63 -21.21 21.80
CA VAL A 13 10.18 -21.20 21.54
C VAL A 13 9.59 -19.81 21.80
N GLY A 14 9.96 -19.15 22.89
CA GLY A 14 9.55 -17.78 23.19
C GLY A 14 9.95 -16.77 22.11
N LEU A 15 11.19 -16.88 21.60
CA LEU A 15 11.68 -16.04 20.51
C LEU A 15 10.87 -16.25 19.23
N VAL A 16 10.61 -17.51 18.85
CA VAL A 16 9.82 -17.84 17.66
C VAL A 16 8.40 -17.29 17.80
N LEU A 17 7.75 -17.48 18.96
CA LEU A 17 6.42 -16.92 19.21
C LEU A 17 6.41 -15.39 19.15
N LEU A 18 7.42 -14.72 19.71
CA LEU A 18 7.55 -13.26 19.62
C LEU A 18 7.72 -12.77 18.18
N THR A 19 8.55 -13.44 17.36
CA THR A 19 8.69 -13.08 15.95
C THR A 19 7.39 -13.32 15.17
N PHE A 20 6.68 -14.41 15.46
CA PHE A 20 5.42 -14.73 14.82
C PHE A 20 4.32 -13.73 15.18
N VAL A 21 4.16 -13.42 16.47
CA VAL A 21 3.22 -12.38 16.92
C VAL A 21 3.60 -11.02 16.35
N GLY A 22 4.89 -10.67 16.39
CA GLY A 22 5.40 -9.44 15.79
C GLY A 22 5.04 -9.30 14.31
N TRP A 23 5.06 -10.40 13.54
CA TRP A 23 4.67 -10.38 12.14
C TRP A 23 3.21 -9.92 11.93
N PHE A 24 2.27 -10.47 12.70
CA PHE A 24 0.84 -10.14 12.58
C PHE A 24 0.50 -8.71 13.01
N PHE A 25 1.23 -8.15 13.97
CA PHE A 25 0.97 -6.79 14.45
C PHE A 25 1.84 -5.72 13.76
N SER A 26 2.72 -6.12 12.83
CA SER A 26 3.66 -5.20 12.19
C SER A 26 3.28 -4.75 10.78
N ALA A 27 2.08 -5.09 10.27
CA ALA A 27 1.69 -4.73 8.91
C ALA A 27 1.89 -3.24 8.59
N TYR A 28 1.38 -2.35 9.45
CA TYR A 28 1.53 -0.91 9.27
C TYR A 28 3.00 -0.45 9.30
N PRO A 29 3.82 -0.79 10.34
CA PRO A 29 5.26 -0.56 10.31
C PRO A 29 5.97 -1.12 9.07
N ARG A 30 5.60 -2.32 8.60
CA ARG A 30 6.16 -2.92 7.37
C ARG A 30 5.86 -2.04 6.15
N GLY A 31 4.63 -1.53 6.04
CA GLY A 31 4.23 -0.58 5.00
C GLY A 31 5.06 0.70 5.02
N LEU A 32 5.22 1.30 6.21
CA LEU A 32 6.06 2.49 6.41
C LEU A 32 7.50 2.26 5.92
N PHE A 33 8.15 1.20 6.38
CA PHE A 33 9.54 0.91 6.02
C PHE A 33 9.70 0.65 4.51
N ALA A 34 8.75 -0.04 3.90
CA ALA A 34 8.74 -0.24 2.46
C ALA A 34 8.63 1.10 1.70
N ALA A 35 7.79 2.02 2.14
CA ALA A 35 7.68 3.35 1.51
C ALA A 35 8.96 4.18 1.66
N TYR A 36 9.66 4.08 2.79
CA TYR A 36 10.97 4.73 2.95
C TYR A 36 12.04 4.11 2.05
N ALA A 37 12.05 2.78 1.89
CA ALA A 37 12.97 2.11 0.97
C ALA A 37 12.72 2.55 -0.48
N ASP A 38 11.47 2.59 -0.92
CA ASP A 38 11.10 3.07 -2.27
C ASP A 38 11.45 4.55 -2.47
N ARG A 39 11.27 5.38 -1.44
CA ARG A 39 11.74 6.78 -1.47
C ARG A 39 13.24 6.88 -1.75
N VAL A 40 14.06 6.06 -1.08
CA VAL A 40 15.52 6.05 -1.29
C VAL A 40 15.88 5.54 -2.69
N ALA A 41 15.11 4.60 -3.22
CA ALA A 41 15.24 4.12 -4.60
C ALA A 41 14.75 5.11 -5.66
N GLY A 42 14.08 6.21 -5.27
CA GLY A 42 13.50 7.19 -6.19
C GLY A 42 12.22 6.72 -6.86
N HIS A 43 11.53 5.74 -6.28
CA HIS A 43 10.25 5.23 -6.79
C HIS A 43 9.08 6.05 -6.23
N ASP A 44 8.30 6.67 -7.13
CA ASP A 44 7.01 7.25 -6.77
C ASP A 44 5.91 6.24 -7.07
N GLU A 45 5.40 5.60 -6.03
CA GLU A 45 4.33 4.61 -6.14
C GLU A 45 3.25 4.85 -5.07
N ILE A 46 1.99 4.56 -5.39
CA ILE A 46 0.92 4.38 -4.40
C ILE A 46 0.40 2.96 -4.46
N LYS A 47 -0.06 2.43 -3.32
CA LYS A 47 -0.68 1.12 -3.24
C LYS A 47 -2.18 1.28 -3.16
N VAL A 48 -2.90 0.48 -3.93
CA VAL A 48 -4.37 0.49 -3.94
C VAL A 48 -4.89 -0.94 -3.86
N PHE A 49 -6.09 -1.10 -3.31
CA PHE A 49 -6.79 -2.37 -3.25
C PHE A 49 -8.28 -2.18 -3.50
N GLY A 50 -8.96 -3.29 -3.70
CA GLY A 50 -10.41 -3.33 -3.90
C GLY A 50 -10.80 -3.57 -5.35
N TYR A 51 -12.11 -3.62 -5.58
CA TYR A 51 -12.66 -3.85 -6.91
C TYR A 51 -12.43 -2.61 -7.80
N PRO A 52 -11.78 -2.75 -8.96
CA PRO A 52 -11.42 -1.61 -9.80
C PRO A 52 -12.67 -0.91 -10.36
N PRO A 53 -12.86 0.40 -10.10
CA PRO A 53 -13.89 1.17 -10.81
C PRO A 53 -13.50 1.36 -12.29
N PRO A 54 -14.45 1.64 -13.19
CA PRO A 54 -14.16 1.82 -14.62
C PRO A 54 -13.04 2.83 -14.91
N GLU A 55 -12.96 3.90 -14.10
CA GLU A 55 -12.01 5.00 -14.22
C GLU A 55 -10.57 4.63 -13.87
N ILE A 56 -10.35 3.49 -13.21
CA ILE A 56 -9.06 3.15 -12.61
C ILE A 56 -7.93 3.04 -13.64
N GLY A 57 -8.25 2.60 -14.86
CA GLY A 57 -7.28 2.44 -15.94
C GLY A 57 -6.77 3.78 -16.43
N GLU A 58 -7.69 4.73 -16.64
CA GLU A 58 -7.37 6.09 -17.06
C GLU A 58 -6.65 6.86 -15.95
N TYR A 59 -7.09 6.72 -14.71
CA TYR A 59 -6.42 7.28 -13.54
C TYR A 59 -4.95 6.81 -13.44
N SER A 60 -4.70 5.50 -13.56
CA SER A 60 -3.35 4.92 -13.57
C SER A 60 -2.50 5.45 -14.72
N ARG A 61 -3.10 5.61 -15.91
CA ARG A 61 -2.43 6.16 -17.09
C ARG A 61 -2.00 7.60 -16.85
N LEU A 62 -2.91 8.46 -16.36
CA LEU A 62 -2.65 9.87 -16.09
C LEU A 62 -1.53 10.07 -15.07
N LEU A 63 -1.56 9.34 -13.94
CA LEU A 63 -0.50 9.38 -12.93
C LEU A 63 0.86 9.00 -13.52
N ARG A 64 0.91 7.92 -14.31
CA ARG A 64 2.15 7.43 -14.89
C ARG A 64 2.71 8.38 -15.94
N GLU A 65 1.88 8.83 -16.89
CA GLU A 65 2.35 9.58 -18.05
C GLU A 65 2.68 11.04 -17.72
N ARG A 66 1.93 11.67 -16.80
CA ARG A 66 2.14 13.08 -16.45
C ARG A 66 3.13 13.28 -15.30
N TYR A 67 3.11 12.36 -14.34
CA TYR A 67 3.83 12.51 -13.08
C TYR A 67 4.87 11.43 -12.84
N GLY A 68 4.95 10.39 -13.68
CA GLY A 68 5.83 9.26 -13.45
C GLY A 68 5.45 8.44 -12.21
N VAL A 69 4.25 8.62 -11.67
CA VAL A 69 3.79 7.96 -10.45
C VAL A 69 3.11 6.64 -10.82
N LYS A 70 3.58 5.55 -10.23
CA LYS A 70 3.02 4.22 -10.45
C LYS A 70 1.87 3.94 -9.47
N MET A 71 0.77 3.41 -9.98
CA MET A 71 -0.27 2.84 -9.14
C MET A 71 -0.12 1.31 -9.11
N ASN A 72 0.07 0.75 -7.91
CA ASN A 72 0.25 -0.67 -7.70
C ASN A 72 -0.98 -1.27 -7.02
N VAL A 73 -1.72 -2.08 -7.76
CA VAL A 73 -2.91 -2.78 -7.26
C VAL A 73 -2.46 -4.04 -6.52
N VAL A 74 -2.51 -4.00 -5.19
CA VAL A 74 -1.98 -5.09 -4.35
C VAL A 74 -3.02 -6.16 -4.01
N ALA A 75 -4.32 -5.84 -4.15
CA ALA A 75 -5.40 -6.82 -4.10
C ALA A 75 -6.66 -6.32 -4.83
N GLY A 76 -7.44 -7.27 -5.35
CA GLY A 76 -8.77 -7.03 -5.90
C GLY A 76 -9.88 -7.31 -4.88
N CYS A 77 -10.62 -8.40 -5.07
CA CYS A 77 -11.82 -8.72 -4.28
C CYS A 77 -11.56 -9.22 -2.86
N VAL A 78 -10.39 -9.81 -2.59
CA VAL A 78 -10.06 -10.39 -1.28
C VAL A 78 -9.02 -9.51 -0.61
N VAL A 79 -9.50 -8.69 0.32
CA VAL A 79 -8.69 -7.76 1.12
C VAL A 79 -8.71 -8.26 2.57
N THR A 80 -7.53 -8.32 3.19
CA THR A 80 -7.39 -8.68 4.61
C THR A 80 -7.02 -7.45 5.43
N GLN A 81 -7.33 -7.45 6.72
CA GLN A 81 -6.97 -6.34 7.61
C GLN A 81 -5.45 -6.08 7.66
N ASP A 82 -4.63 -7.14 7.61
CA ASP A 82 -3.16 -7.01 7.53
C ASP A 82 -2.73 -6.25 6.26
N LEU A 83 -3.39 -6.53 5.12
CA LEU A 83 -3.12 -5.84 3.87
C LEU A 83 -3.56 -4.37 3.92
N GLU A 84 -4.74 -4.08 4.48
CA GLU A 84 -5.21 -2.69 4.66
C GLU A 84 -4.20 -1.89 5.48
N TRP A 85 -3.79 -2.41 6.64
CA TRP A 85 -2.79 -1.77 7.49
C TRP A 85 -1.44 -1.58 6.79
N TYR A 86 -1.01 -2.55 5.99
CA TYR A 86 0.21 -2.41 5.20
C TYR A 86 0.10 -1.29 4.16
N VAL A 87 -1.03 -1.20 3.46
CA VAL A 87 -1.27 -0.16 2.45
C VAL A 87 -1.39 1.22 3.10
N ASP A 88 -2.12 1.34 4.21
CA ASP A 88 -2.23 2.57 5.00
C ASP A 88 -0.84 3.05 5.46
N GLY A 89 -0.03 2.12 5.99
CA GLY A 89 1.35 2.41 6.39
C GLY A 89 2.17 2.94 5.22
N TYR A 90 2.11 2.28 4.06
CA TYR A 90 2.86 2.70 2.89
C TYR A 90 2.40 4.07 2.35
N ASN A 91 1.10 4.26 2.14
CA ASN A 91 0.55 5.47 1.55
C ASN A 91 0.63 6.69 2.50
N SER A 92 0.67 6.47 3.82
CA SER A 92 0.90 7.55 4.79
C SER A 92 2.24 8.28 4.62
N VAL A 93 3.23 7.63 3.99
CA VAL A 93 4.53 8.23 3.63
C VAL A 93 4.56 8.63 2.17
N SER A 94 4.09 7.76 1.28
CA SER A 94 4.24 7.98 -0.16
C SER A 94 3.38 9.13 -0.67
N GLU A 95 2.09 9.18 -0.32
CA GLU A 95 1.20 10.20 -0.88
C GLU A 95 1.56 11.63 -0.46
N PRO A 96 1.80 11.96 0.83
CA PRO A 96 2.15 13.33 1.22
C PRO A 96 3.45 13.79 0.55
N ARG A 97 4.44 12.90 0.44
CA ARG A 97 5.71 13.17 -0.23
C ARG A 97 5.51 13.45 -1.73
N ILE A 98 4.67 12.67 -2.40
CA ILE A 98 4.37 12.89 -3.83
C ILE A 98 3.63 14.22 -4.01
N ARG A 99 2.65 14.54 -3.16
CA ARG A 99 1.96 15.84 -3.16
C ARG A 99 2.96 16.99 -2.96
N GLU A 100 3.88 16.86 -2.01
CA GLU A 100 4.94 17.84 -1.75
C GLU A 100 5.87 18.01 -2.96
N LYS A 101 6.29 16.91 -3.59
CA LYS A 101 7.16 16.92 -4.79
C LYS A 101 6.56 17.72 -5.94
N PHE A 102 5.25 17.65 -6.15
CA PHE A 102 4.55 18.33 -7.25
C PHE A 102 3.86 19.64 -6.84
N GLY A 103 3.82 19.96 -5.55
CA GLY A 103 3.19 21.18 -5.02
C GLY A 103 1.67 21.24 -5.18
N LYS A 104 1.00 20.10 -5.43
CA LYS A 104 -0.46 20.00 -5.61
C LYS A 104 -0.98 18.58 -5.38
N ASP A 105 -2.30 18.44 -5.23
CA ASP A 105 -2.94 17.12 -5.16
C ASP A 105 -3.14 16.52 -6.57
N ILE A 106 -2.10 15.85 -7.06
CA ILE A 106 -2.14 15.18 -8.36
C ILE A 106 -3.10 13.98 -8.38
N PHE A 107 -3.41 13.40 -7.21
CA PHE A 107 -4.26 12.22 -7.10
C PHE A 107 -5.71 12.63 -7.35
N GLU A 108 -6.16 13.70 -6.69
CA GLU A 108 -7.49 14.25 -6.92
C GLU A 108 -7.66 14.80 -8.35
N GLU A 109 -6.64 15.51 -8.87
CA GLU A 109 -6.65 16.00 -10.25
C GLU A 109 -6.83 14.87 -11.26
N CYS A 110 -5.95 13.86 -11.24
CA CYS A 110 -6.02 12.73 -12.17
C CYS A 110 -7.31 11.93 -12.00
N TRP A 111 -7.81 11.79 -10.78
CA TRP A 111 -9.06 11.06 -10.52
C TRP A 111 -10.28 11.77 -11.12
N ASN A 112 -10.34 13.09 -10.97
CA ASN A 112 -11.42 13.90 -11.52
C ASN A 112 -11.39 13.94 -13.05
N GLU A 113 -10.20 13.98 -13.66
CA GLU A 113 -10.06 13.87 -15.12
C GLU A 113 -10.47 12.49 -15.64
N ALA A 114 -10.04 11.41 -14.96
CA ALA A 114 -10.41 10.06 -15.35
C ALA A 114 -11.93 9.84 -15.36
N LYS A 115 -12.65 10.41 -14.38
CA LYS A 115 -14.12 10.41 -14.33
C LYS A 115 -14.78 11.13 -15.51
N GLN A 116 -14.14 12.16 -16.05
CA GLN A 116 -14.68 12.92 -17.18
C GLN A 116 -14.41 12.23 -18.52
N ALA A 117 -13.34 11.44 -18.60
CA ALA A 117 -12.95 10.71 -19.81
C ALA A 117 -13.88 9.52 -20.12
N ILE A 118 -14.55 8.95 -19.12
CA ILE A 118 -15.43 7.79 -19.32
C ILE A 118 -16.85 8.26 -19.66
N PRO A 119 -17.40 7.87 -20.83
CA PRO A 119 -18.79 8.15 -21.15
C PRO A 119 -19.72 7.47 -20.13
N LYS A 120 -20.58 8.25 -19.49
CA LYS A 120 -21.60 7.73 -18.57
C LYS A 120 -22.48 6.75 -19.31
N LYS A 121 -22.48 5.46 -18.92
CA LYS A 121 -23.50 4.53 -19.40
C LYS A 121 -24.87 5.07 -18.97
N PRO A 122 -25.87 5.11 -19.87
CA PRO A 122 -27.23 5.42 -19.45
C PRO A 122 -27.64 4.41 -18.38
N VAL A 123 -28.09 4.92 -17.24
CA VAL A 123 -28.68 4.10 -16.17
C VAL A 123 -30.02 3.60 -16.71
N ASP A 124 -30.04 2.35 -17.18
CA ASP A 124 -31.25 1.60 -17.41
C ASP A 124 -31.97 1.42 -16.06
N ARG A 125 -33.08 2.15 -15.88
CA ARG A 125 -34.02 1.96 -14.78
C ARG A 125 -35.03 0.89 -15.13
#